data_AF-A0A7S1XEJ5-F1
#
_entry.id   AF-A0A7S1XEJ5-F1
#
_cell.length_a   1.000
_cell.length_b   1.000
_cell.length_c   1.000
_cell.angle_alpha   90.00
_cell.angle_beta   90.00
_cell.angle_gamma   90.00
#
_symmetry.space_group_name_H-M   'P 1'
#
loop_
_entity.id
_entity.type
_entity.pdbx_description
1 polymer ?
#
loop_
_entity_poly.entity_id
_entity_poly.type
_entity_poly.pdbx_seq_one_letter_code
_entity_poly.pdbx_strand_id
1 'polypeptide(L)'
;ALCWRKASGVAAIPGAVFGLVAAMCTWLIYSAVDRDSATTSLFSSTGEDAHMLAGNLVAILSSAFITTVLSFVRPDDCDWETTTKLIPLVEDDPFAHYGEDTEEQMQRAMKFILTWGAGLTFKLVVVWPILTIPAGVFNEGYFTFWVAISITWGILACLTMLLLPLWEAKGGIIGVLSGGKIIKWDAAEHAELVAEAKERALERQTEEGDDNEMDDENEKE
;
A
#
# COMPACT_ATOMS: atom_id res chain seq x y z
N ALA A 1 -11.09 5.44 -9.88
CA ALA A 1 -10.94 6.90 -10.00
C ALA A 1 -9.98 7.25 -11.13
N LEU A 2 -8.71 6.83 -11.09
CA LEU A 2 -7.68 7.13 -12.12
C LEU A 2 -8.18 6.99 -13.58
N CYS A 3 -8.69 5.81 -13.95
CA CYS A 3 -9.12 5.53 -15.33
C CYS A 3 -10.63 5.68 -15.57
N TRP A 4 -11.43 6.02 -14.55
CA TRP A 4 -12.89 6.05 -14.66
C TRP A 4 -13.52 7.10 -13.73
N ARG A 5 -14.07 8.14 -14.36
CA ARG A 5 -14.72 9.29 -13.70
C ARG A 5 -15.91 8.90 -12.82
N LYS A 6 -16.67 7.87 -13.19
CA LYS A 6 -17.88 7.44 -12.44
C LYS A 6 -17.61 6.40 -11.35
N ALA A 7 -16.35 6.08 -11.08
CA ALA A 7 -16.01 5.04 -10.11
C ALA A 7 -16.36 5.48 -8.69
N SER A 8 -17.24 4.74 -8.01
CA SER A 8 -17.70 5.11 -6.68
C SER A 8 -16.87 4.50 -5.54
N GLY A 9 -16.55 5.32 -4.53
CA GLY A 9 -15.88 4.86 -3.31
C GLY A 9 -16.75 3.89 -2.49
N VAL A 10 -18.06 4.14 -2.44
CA VAL A 10 -19.03 3.27 -1.78
C VAL A 10 -19.20 1.94 -2.51
N ALA A 11 -18.94 1.91 -3.83
CA ALA A 11 -18.92 0.68 -4.63
C ALA A 11 -17.59 -0.10 -4.52
N ALA A 12 -16.48 0.59 -4.23
CA ALA A 12 -15.15 -0.01 -4.14
C ALA A 12 -15.01 -0.91 -2.90
N ILE A 13 -15.52 -0.48 -1.74
CA ILE A 13 -15.46 -1.24 -0.48
C ILE A 13 -16.11 -2.64 -0.60
N PRO A 14 -17.40 -2.76 -1.00
CA PRO A 14 -18.02 -4.06 -1.16
C PRO A 14 -17.36 -4.87 -2.29
N GLY A 15 -16.95 -4.23 -3.39
CA GLY A 15 -16.22 -4.94 -4.45
C GLY A 15 -14.92 -5.58 -3.99
N ALA A 16 -14.17 -4.92 -3.10
CA ALA A 16 -12.96 -5.48 -2.51
C ALA A 16 -13.27 -6.65 -1.57
N VAL A 17 -14.24 -6.49 -0.67
CA VAL A 17 -14.60 -7.53 0.32
C VAL A 17 -15.20 -8.76 -0.35
N PHE A 18 -16.21 -8.59 -1.20
CA PHE A 18 -16.86 -9.71 -1.89
C PHE A 18 -15.92 -10.36 -2.90
N GLY A 19 -15.06 -9.58 -3.58
CA GLY A 19 -14.06 -10.13 -4.49
C GLY A 19 -13.02 -11.01 -3.77
N LEU A 20 -12.57 -10.60 -2.57
CA LEU A 20 -11.68 -11.40 -1.74
C LEU A 20 -12.35 -12.70 -1.27
N VAL A 21 -13.60 -12.65 -0.80
CA VAL A 21 -14.33 -13.84 -0.36
C VAL A 21 -14.55 -14.81 -1.53
N ALA A 22 -14.93 -14.30 -2.70
CA ALA A 22 -15.09 -15.12 -3.90
C ALA A 22 -13.78 -15.80 -4.30
N ALA A 23 -12.66 -15.07 -4.29
CA ALA A 23 -11.34 -15.62 -4.58
C ALA A 23 -10.92 -16.73 -3.61
N MET A 24 -11.14 -16.51 -2.30
CA MET A 24 -10.86 -17.51 -1.27
C MET A 24 -11.68 -18.79 -1.45
N CYS A 25 -12.98 -18.63 -1.73
CA CYS A 25 -13.86 -19.75 -2.04
C CYS A 25 -13.39 -20.49 -3.30
N THR A 26 -13.07 -19.78 -4.40
CA THR A 26 -12.59 -20.39 -5.63
C THR A 26 -11.28 -21.14 -5.42
N TRP A 27 -10.30 -20.55 -4.74
CA TRP A 27 -9.02 -21.21 -4.46
C TRP A 27 -9.19 -22.52 -3.68
N LEU A 28 -9.96 -22.48 -2.59
CA LEU A 28 -10.19 -23.65 -1.75
C LEU A 28 -11.08 -24.71 -2.44
N ILE A 29 -12.13 -24.30 -3.15
CA ILE A 29 -13.02 -25.24 -3.86
C ILE A 29 -12.30 -25.87 -5.04
N TYR A 30 -11.59 -25.08 -5.85
CA TYR A 30 -10.87 -25.60 -7.00
C TYR A 30 -9.78 -26.59 -6.56
N SER A 31 -8.99 -26.27 -5.52
CA SER A 31 -8.02 -27.19 -4.93
C SER A 31 -8.63 -28.48 -4.31
N ALA A 32 -9.92 -28.44 -3.93
CA ALA A 32 -10.63 -29.58 -3.37
C ALA A 32 -11.30 -30.46 -4.43
N VAL A 33 -11.65 -29.90 -5.59
CA VAL A 33 -12.31 -30.58 -6.71
C VAL A 33 -11.31 -31.14 -7.71
N ASP A 34 -10.20 -30.44 -7.94
CA ASP A 34 -9.13 -30.84 -8.86
C ASP A 34 -8.21 -31.93 -8.26
N ARG A 35 -8.83 -32.98 -7.71
CA ARG A 35 -8.15 -34.17 -7.21
C ARG A 35 -7.91 -35.13 -8.36
N ASP A 36 -7.14 -34.70 -9.35
CA ASP A 36 -6.61 -35.65 -10.32
C ASP A 36 -5.52 -36.47 -9.63
N SER A 37 -5.78 -37.76 -9.47
CA SER A 37 -5.07 -38.78 -8.65
C SER A 37 -5.30 -38.73 -7.13
N ALA A 38 -5.78 -39.86 -6.59
CA ALA A 38 -6.17 -40.10 -5.20
C ALA A 38 -5.00 -40.12 -4.17
N THR A 39 -3.96 -39.30 -4.36
CA THR A 39 -2.73 -39.35 -3.54
C THR A 39 -2.21 -37.97 -3.11
N THR A 40 -2.83 -36.87 -3.57
CA THR A 40 -2.38 -35.52 -3.22
C THR A 40 -3.23 -34.97 -2.08
N SER A 41 -2.59 -34.68 -0.94
CA SER A 41 -3.27 -34.06 0.21
C SER A 41 -3.68 -32.62 -0.14
N LEU A 42 -4.74 -32.08 0.50
CA LEU A 42 -5.22 -30.71 0.29
C LEU A 42 -4.09 -29.67 0.37
N PHE A 43 -3.13 -29.91 1.26
CA PHE A 43 -1.97 -29.04 1.45
C PHE A 43 -1.09 -28.94 0.20
N SER A 44 -0.88 -30.06 -0.48
CA SER A 44 -0.07 -30.13 -1.70
C SER A 44 -0.77 -29.45 -2.88
N SER A 45 -2.10 -29.57 -3.02
CA SER A 45 -2.83 -28.94 -4.12
C SER A 45 -2.94 -27.42 -3.94
N THR A 46 -3.13 -26.91 -2.71
CA THR A 46 -3.22 -25.47 -2.47
C THR A 46 -1.99 -24.66 -2.88
N GLY A 47 -0.81 -25.29 -2.92
CA GLY A 47 0.45 -24.66 -3.31
C GLY A 47 0.80 -24.77 -4.80
N GLU A 48 -0.10 -25.32 -5.63
CA GLU A 48 0.12 -25.45 -7.06
C GLU A 48 -0.27 -24.17 -7.81
N ASP A 49 0.53 -23.82 -8.82
CA ASP A 49 0.41 -22.56 -9.56
C ASP A 49 -0.98 -22.39 -10.20
N ALA A 50 -1.59 -23.47 -10.72
CA ALA A 50 -2.89 -23.43 -11.34
C ALA A 50 -4.00 -23.01 -10.36
N HIS A 51 -3.97 -23.54 -9.14
CA HIS A 51 -4.95 -23.21 -8.11
C HIS A 51 -4.78 -21.77 -7.62
N MET A 52 -3.54 -21.33 -7.41
CA MET A 52 -3.25 -19.95 -7.00
C MET A 52 -3.63 -18.94 -8.08
N LEU A 53 -3.38 -19.26 -9.36
CA LEU A 53 -3.77 -18.43 -10.49
C LEU A 53 -5.28 -18.28 -10.57
N ALA A 54 -6.04 -19.36 -10.41
CA ALA A 54 -7.50 -19.32 -10.44
C ALA A 54 -8.07 -18.39 -9.36
N GLY A 55 -7.55 -18.45 -8.14
CA GLY A 55 -7.93 -17.55 -7.04
C GLY A 55 -7.64 -16.07 -7.37
N ASN A 56 -6.41 -15.77 -7.81
CA ASN A 56 -6.00 -14.41 -8.17
C ASN A 56 -6.82 -13.83 -9.32
N LEU A 57 -7.12 -14.66 -10.33
CA LEU A 57 -7.94 -14.25 -11.46
C LEU A 57 -9.37 -13.90 -11.02
N VAL A 58 -9.99 -14.73 -10.20
CA VAL A 58 -11.32 -14.45 -9.66
C VAL A 58 -11.31 -13.22 -8.77
N ALA A 59 -10.26 -13.00 -7.97
CA ALA A 59 -10.14 -11.81 -7.13
C ALA A 59 -10.25 -10.52 -7.96
N ILE A 60 -9.45 -10.41 -9.02
CA ILE A 60 -9.40 -9.21 -9.86
C ILE A 60 -10.70 -9.04 -10.63
N LEU A 61 -11.19 -10.11 -11.28
CA LEU A 61 -12.35 -10.01 -12.16
C LEU A 61 -13.66 -9.79 -11.39
N SER A 62 -13.86 -10.52 -10.28
CA SER A 62 -15.08 -10.36 -9.47
C SER A 62 -15.11 -9.01 -8.76
N SER A 63 -13.97 -8.54 -8.24
CA SER A 63 -13.88 -7.22 -7.63
C SER A 63 -14.16 -6.12 -8.65
N ALA A 64 -13.52 -6.17 -9.82
CA ALA A 64 -13.76 -5.22 -10.90
C ALA A 64 -15.22 -5.23 -11.37
N PHE A 65 -15.82 -6.41 -11.53
CA PHE A 65 -17.22 -6.54 -11.93
C PHE A 65 -18.18 -5.93 -10.90
N ILE A 66 -18.04 -6.28 -9.63
CA ILE A 66 -18.91 -5.78 -8.56
C ILE A 66 -18.77 -4.26 -8.42
N THR A 67 -17.54 -3.74 -8.37
CA THR A 67 -17.31 -2.30 -8.29
C THR A 67 -17.87 -1.57 -9.52
N THR A 68 -17.76 -2.16 -10.71
CA THR A 68 -18.31 -1.58 -11.95
C THR A 68 -19.84 -1.51 -11.90
N VAL A 69 -20.51 -2.61 -11.56
CA VAL A 69 -21.98 -2.64 -11.49
C VAL A 69 -22.50 -1.67 -10.45
N LEU A 70 -21.93 -1.65 -9.25
CA LEU A 70 -22.38 -0.74 -8.19
C LEU A 70 -22.07 0.73 -8.52
N SER A 71 -20.96 1.01 -9.21
CA SER A 71 -20.63 2.38 -9.68
C SER A 71 -21.60 2.88 -10.74
N PHE A 72 -22.23 2.01 -11.54
CA PHE A 72 -23.30 2.44 -12.44
C PHE A 72 -24.62 2.78 -11.72
N VAL A 73 -24.91 2.13 -10.59
CA VAL A 73 -26.11 2.39 -9.79
C VAL A 73 -25.95 3.66 -8.93
N ARG A 74 -24.76 3.88 -8.38
CA ARG A 74 -24.39 5.08 -7.64
C ARG A 74 -23.06 5.61 -8.18
N PRO A 75 -23.07 6.37 -9.28
CA PRO A 75 -21.86 6.99 -9.78
C PRO A 75 -21.44 8.15 -8.88
N ASP A 76 -20.16 8.21 -8.55
CA ASP A 76 -19.53 9.41 -7.99
C ASP A 76 -18.89 10.21 -9.14
N ASP A 77 -18.84 11.54 -9.06
CA ASP A 77 -18.11 12.36 -10.04
C ASP A 77 -16.68 12.60 -9.54
N CYS A 78 -15.80 11.64 -9.80
CA CYS A 78 -14.37 11.76 -9.56
C CYS A 78 -13.70 12.47 -10.75
N ASP A 79 -13.80 13.80 -10.77
CA ASP A 79 -13.06 14.65 -11.70
C ASP A 79 -11.68 14.99 -11.13
N TRP A 80 -10.62 14.74 -11.89
CA TRP A 80 -9.24 14.95 -11.43
C TRP A 80 -8.93 16.41 -11.18
N GLU A 81 -9.37 17.32 -12.05
CA GLU A 81 -9.11 18.76 -11.87
C GLU A 81 -9.76 19.30 -10.60
N THR A 82 -11.00 18.89 -10.35
CA THR A 82 -11.73 19.29 -9.15
C THR A 82 -11.13 18.62 -7.90
N THR A 83 -10.81 17.33 -7.96
CA THR A 83 -10.27 16.58 -6.82
C THR A 83 -8.87 17.05 -6.42
N THR A 84 -8.00 17.36 -7.38
CA THR A 84 -6.66 17.91 -7.12
C THR A 84 -6.73 19.31 -6.50
N LYS A 85 -7.72 20.13 -6.86
CA LYS A 85 -7.93 21.46 -6.25
C LYS A 85 -8.51 21.40 -4.82
N LEU A 86 -9.20 20.31 -4.47
CA LEU A 86 -9.83 20.12 -3.16
C LEU A 86 -8.97 19.36 -2.15
N ILE A 87 -8.00 18.56 -2.60
CA ILE A 87 -7.06 17.89 -1.72
C ILE A 87 -5.95 18.90 -1.40
N PRO A 88 -5.82 19.38 -0.14
CA PRO A 88 -4.65 20.17 0.23
C PRO A 88 -3.40 19.34 -0.06
N LEU A 89 -2.37 19.97 -0.64
CA LEU A 89 -1.09 19.31 -0.80
C LEU A 89 -0.64 18.80 0.57
N VAL A 90 0.09 17.68 0.60
CA VAL A 90 0.57 17.08 1.86
C VAL A 90 1.40 18.08 2.68
N GLU A 91 2.03 19.04 2.01
CA GLU A 91 2.78 20.16 2.58
C GLU A 91 1.89 21.20 3.29
N ASP A 92 0.61 21.27 2.92
CA ASP A 92 -0.39 22.22 3.43
C ASP A 92 -1.37 21.60 4.43
N ASP A 93 -1.29 20.29 4.70
CA ASP A 93 -2.12 19.61 5.69
C ASP A 93 -1.56 19.85 7.12
N PRO A 94 -2.28 20.56 8.01
CA PRO A 94 -1.82 20.80 9.38
C PRO A 94 -1.61 19.53 10.20
N PHE A 95 -2.17 18.40 9.76
CA PHE A 95 -2.06 17.09 10.40
C PHE A 95 -1.03 16.18 9.72
N ALA A 96 -0.45 16.59 8.60
CA ALA A 96 0.67 15.89 8.01
C ALA A 96 1.90 16.10 8.93
N HIS A 97 2.18 15.11 9.77
CA HIS A 97 3.39 15.05 10.58
C HIS A 97 4.62 14.69 9.73
N TYR A 98 4.86 15.47 8.68
CA TYR A 98 6.13 15.52 7.97
C TYR A 98 6.58 16.97 8.09
N GLY A 99 7.39 17.28 9.12
CA GLY A 99 8.14 18.53 9.06
C GLY A 99 8.97 18.50 7.78
N GLU A 100 9.07 19.61 7.04
CA GLU A 100 9.89 19.70 5.83
C GLU A 100 11.19 18.93 6.05
N ASP A 101 11.32 17.78 5.38
CA ASP A 101 12.48 16.91 5.60
C ASP A 101 13.69 17.75 5.23
N THR A 102 14.46 18.15 6.23
CA THR A 102 15.63 18.98 6.00
C THR A 102 16.53 18.20 5.03
N GLU A 103 17.16 18.85 4.05
CA GLU A 103 18.04 18.18 3.08
C GLU A 103 19.02 17.19 3.76
N GLU A 104 19.45 17.51 4.99
CA GLU A 104 20.27 16.65 5.83
C GLU A 104 19.62 15.31 6.23
N GLN A 105 18.32 15.28 6.53
CA GLN A 105 17.55 14.07 6.86
C GLN A 105 17.39 13.17 5.64
N MET A 106 17.11 13.76 4.47
CA MET A 106 17.03 13.04 3.20
C MET A 106 18.38 12.41 2.83
N GLN A 107 19.47 13.18 2.94
CA GLN A 107 20.83 12.67 2.69
C GLN A 107 21.24 11.59 3.70
N ARG A 108 20.81 11.68 4.97
CA ARG A 108 21.06 10.64 5.98
C ARG A 108 20.30 9.36 5.66
N ALA A 109 19.02 9.46 5.30
CA ALA A 109 18.20 8.32 4.89
C ALA A 109 18.77 7.64 3.63
N MET A 110 19.16 8.44 2.63
CA MET A 110 19.81 7.95 1.42
C MET A 110 21.11 7.21 1.73
N LYS A 111 22.00 7.78 2.56
CA LYS A 111 23.24 7.12 2.98
C LYS A 111 22.97 5.84 3.77
N PHE A 112 21.95 5.84 4.62
CA PHE A 112 21.55 4.65 5.37
C PHE A 112 21.10 3.53 4.42
N ILE A 113 20.18 3.82 3.51
CA ILE A 113 19.67 2.86 2.52
C ILE A 113 20.80 2.37 1.62
N LEU A 114 21.66 3.25 1.13
CA LEU A 114 22.80 2.86 0.29
C LEU A 114 23.80 1.98 1.05
N THR A 115 24.11 2.30 2.30
CA THR A 115 25.08 1.52 3.08
C THR A 115 24.55 0.14 3.42
N TRP A 116 23.32 0.06 3.94
CA TRP A 116 22.71 -1.22 4.32
C TRP A 116 22.26 -2.02 3.09
N GLY A 117 21.71 -1.36 2.08
CA GLY A 117 21.29 -1.96 0.82
C GLY A 117 22.48 -2.54 0.07
N ALA A 118 23.53 -1.74 -0.20
CA ALA A 118 24.72 -2.25 -0.88
C ALA A 118 25.43 -3.35 -0.07
N GLY A 119 25.49 -3.20 1.27
CA GLY A 119 26.06 -4.20 2.16
C GLY A 119 25.28 -5.52 2.15
N LEU A 120 23.95 -5.46 2.12
CA LEU A 120 23.08 -6.64 2.03
C LEU A 120 23.21 -7.29 0.65
N THR A 121 23.18 -6.51 -0.43
CA THR A 121 23.36 -7.00 -1.80
C THR A 121 24.71 -7.71 -1.95
N PHE A 122 25.81 -7.12 -1.46
CA PHE A 122 27.11 -7.76 -1.50
C PHE A 122 27.13 -9.07 -0.72
N LYS A 123 26.51 -9.09 0.47
CA LYS A 123 26.38 -10.31 1.29
C LYS A 123 25.57 -11.41 0.59
N LEU A 124 24.43 -11.07 -0.03
CA LEU A 124 23.55 -12.06 -0.66
C LEU A 124 24.02 -12.50 -2.06
N VAL A 125 24.68 -11.63 -2.82
CA VAL A 125 25.09 -11.91 -4.21
C VAL A 125 26.50 -12.47 -4.30
N VAL A 126 27.42 -12.05 -3.42
CA VAL A 126 28.83 -12.45 -3.50
C VAL A 126 29.18 -13.41 -2.37
N VAL A 127 28.97 -12.99 -1.11
CA VAL A 127 29.40 -13.79 0.04
C VAL A 127 28.61 -15.09 0.16
N TRP A 128 27.28 -15.03 -0.03
CA TRP A 128 26.41 -16.18 0.12
C TRP A 128 26.69 -17.28 -0.91
N PRO A 129 26.79 -17.03 -2.23
CA PRO A 129 27.15 -18.07 -3.20
C PRO A 129 28.52 -18.68 -2.92
N ILE A 130 29.53 -17.86 -2.60
CA ILE A 130 30.88 -18.35 -2.27
C ILE A 130 30.86 -19.30 -1.08
N LEU A 131 30.06 -18.99 -0.05
CA LEU A 131 29.92 -19.82 1.15
C LEU A 131 29.21 -21.16 0.84
N THR A 132 28.37 -21.21 -0.20
CA THR A 132 27.69 -22.45 -0.63
C THR A 132 28.52 -23.34 -1.55
N ILE A 133 29.56 -22.83 -2.22
CA ILE A 133 30.45 -23.62 -3.11
C ILE A 133 31.09 -24.83 -2.40
N PRO A 134 31.66 -24.73 -1.19
CA PRO A 134 32.25 -25.87 -0.50
C PRO A 134 31.22 -26.85 0.09
N ALA A 135 29.92 -26.54 0.05
CA ALA A 135 28.89 -27.36 0.68
C ALA A 135 28.64 -28.71 -0.02
N GLY A 136 29.09 -28.89 -1.28
CA GLY A 136 29.03 -30.16 -1.99
C GLY A 136 27.61 -30.74 -2.09
N VAL A 137 27.45 -32.04 -1.84
CA VAL A 137 26.13 -32.72 -1.82
C VAL A 137 25.44 -32.40 -0.49
N PHE A 138 24.31 -31.70 -0.53
CA PHE A 138 23.53 -31.33 0.65
C PHE A 138 23.06 -32.58 1.40
N ASN A 139 23.50 -32.73 2.65
CA ASN A 139 22.93 -33.73 3.56
C ASN A 139 21.53 -33.29 4.01
N GLU A 140 20.64 -34.25 4.23
CA GLU A 140 19.26 -34.06 4.69
C GLU A 140 19.17 -33.16 5.93
N GLY A 141 20.10 -33.32 6.90
CA GLY A 141 20.14 -32.49 8.11
C GLY A 141 20.48 -31.02 7.84
N TYR A 142 21.38 -30.75 6.88
CA TYR A 142 21.75 -29.37 6.51
C TYR A 142 20.61 -28.69 5.76
N PHE A 143 19.92 -29.40 4.87
CA PHE A 143 18.72 -28.90 4.19
C PHE A 143 17.59 -28.60 5.19
N THR A 144 17.33 -29.51 6.12
CA THR A 144 16.27 -29.34 7.14
C THR A 144 16.55 -28.14 8.05
N PHE A 145 17.81 -27.90 8.41
CA PHE A 145 18.22 -26.72 9.17
C PHE A 145 17.89 -25.41 8.44
N TRP A 146 18.20 -25.32 7.15
CA TRP A 146 17.88 -24.13 6.34
C TRP A 146 16.38 -23.92 6.14
N VAL A 147 15.61 -25.00 5.96
CA VAL A 147 14.15 -24.94 5.90
C VAL A 147 13.57 -24.43 7.22
N ALA A 148 14.09 -24.87 8.37
CA ALA A 148 13.65 -24.37 9.67
C ALA A 148 13.95 -22.86 9.84
N ILE A 149 15.12 -22.40 9.39
CA ILE A 149 15.47 -20.97 9.39
C ILE A 149 14.51 -20.17 8.51
N SER A 150 14.22 -20.64 7.28
CA SER A 150 13.35 -19.90 6.36
C SER A 150 11.92 -19.80 6.88
N ILE A 151 11.39 -20.87 7.48
CA ILE A 151 10.06 -20.85 8.12
C ILE A 151 10.04 -19.87 9.29
N THR A 152 11.08 -19.89 10.14
CA THR A 152 11.18 -18.98 11.30
C THR A 152 11.23 -17.52 10.85
N TRP A 153 12.03 -17.23 9.82
CA TRP A 153 12.10 -15.91 9.20
C TRP A 153 10.76 -15.47 8.59
N GLY A 154 10.07 -16.38 7.89
CA GLY A 154 8.76 -16.11 7.31
C GLY A 154 7.70 -15.77 8.36
N ILE A 155 7.67 -16.49 9.49
CA ILE A 155 6.76 -16.21 10.61
C ILE A 155 7.06 -14.84 11.23
N LEU A 156 8.34 -14.54 11.48
CA LEU A 156 8.74 -13.24 12.04
C LEU A 156 8.39 -12.10 11.09
N ALA A 157 8.68 -12.24 9.79
CA ALA A 157 8.34 -11.23 8.78
C ALA A 157 6.82 -11.01 8.68
N CYS A 158 6.03 -12.09 8.70
CA CYS A 158 4.57 -12.03 8.71
C CYS A 158 4.04 -11.28 9.94
N LEU A 159 4.54 -11.62 11.14
CA LEU A 159 4.18 -10.92 12.36
C LEU A 159 4.55 -9.45 12.29
N THR A 160 5.74 -9.09 11.80
CA THR A 160 6.14 -7.69 11.64
C THR A 160 5.23 -6.96 10.66
N MET A 161 4.91 -7.54 9.50
CA MET A 161 4.00 -6.93 8.51
C MET A 161 2.58 -6.75 9.03
N LEU A 162 2.12 -7.56 9.98
CA LEU A 162 0.79 -7.41 10.60
C LEU A 162 0.81 -6.42 11.77
N LEU A 163 1.82 -6.52 12.65
CA LEU A 163 1.88 -5.75 13.89
C LEU A 163 2.31 -4.31 13.66
N LEU A 164 3.20 -4.04 12.71
CA LEU A 164 3.71 -2.69 12.46
C LEU A 164 2.60 -1.72 11.98
N PRO A 165 1.84 -2.02 10.91
CA PRO A 165 0.73 -1.14 10.52
C PRO A 165 -0.35 -1.05 11.59
N LEU A 166 -0.59 -2.13 12.35
CA LEU A 166 -1.58 -2.10 13.44
C LEU A 166 -1.14 -1.23 14.62
N TRP A 167 0.16 -1.24 14.95
CA TRP A 167 0.74 -0.43 16.02
C TRP A 167 0.79 1.05 15.65
N GLU A 168 1.05 1.36 14.39
CA GLU A 168 1.03 2.72 13.87
C GLU A 168 -0.41 3.25 13.76
N ALA A 169 -1.34 2.43 13.24
CA ALA A 169 -2.74 2.79 13.10
C ALA A 169 -3.55 2.76 14.42
N LYS A 170 -2.95 2.40 15.55
CA LYS A 170 -3.65 2.25 16.84
C LYS A 170 -4.43 3.50 17.24
N GLY A 171 -3.90 4.70 16.96
CA GLY A 171 -4.56 5.96 17.29
C GLY A 171 -5.87 6.16 16.53
N GLY A 172 -5.86 5.92 15.22
CA GLY A 172 -7.06 5.99 14.38
C GLY A 172 -8.08 4.89 14.71
N ILE A 173 -7.62 3.66 14.91
CA ILE A 173 -8.48 2.51 15.24
C ILE A 173 -9.19 2.73 16.59
N ILE A 174 -8.45 3.19 17.60
CA ILE A 174 -9.02 3.54 18.92
C ILE A 174 -9.97 4.74 18.82
N GLY A 175 -9.67 5.73 17.97
CA GLY A 175 -10.56 6.86 17.69
C GLY A 175 -11.92 6.44 17.13
N VAL A 176 -11.92 5.51 16.17
CA VAL A 176 -13.15 4.94 15.58
C VAL A 176 -13.89 4.05 16.57
N LEU A 177 -13.19 3.16 17.29
CA LEU A 177 -13.80 2.26 18.28
C LEU A 177 -14.35 2.99 19.52
N SER A 178 -13.77 4.14 19.88
CA SER A 178 -14.26 4.98 20.99
C SER A 178 -15.39 5.93 20.60
N GLY A 179 -15.85 5.88 19.34
CA GLY A 179 -16.88 6.78 18.82
C GLY A 179 -16.44 8.25 18.85
N GLY A 180 -15.16 8.53 18.66
CA GLY A 180 -14.59 9.89 18.65
C GLY A 180 -14.29 10.49 20.03
N LYS A 181 -14.42 9.74 21.13
CA LYS A 181 -14.24 10.29 22.50
C LYS A 181 -12.79 10.49 22.94
N ILE A 182 -11.83 9.83 22.29
CA ILE A 182 -10.41 9.84 22.71
C ILE A 182 -9.58 10.83 21.89
N ILE A 183 -10.03 11.20 20.70
CA ILE A 183 -9.42 12.30 19.96
C ILE A 183 -10.03 13.60 20.50
N LYS A 184 -9.25 14.38 21.25
CA LYS A 184 -9.61 15.78 21.53
C LYS A 184 -9.47 16.53 20.21
N TRP A 185 -10.53 16.55 19.43
CA TRP A 185 -10.69 17.49 18.33
C TRP A 185 -10.93 18.87 18.96
N ASP A 186 -9.88 19.67 19.08
CA ASP A 186 -10.09 21.08 19.35
C ASP A 186 -10.53 21.74 18.04
N ALA A 187 -11.85 21.87 17.90
CA ALA A 187 -12.46 22.43 16.70
C ALA A 187 -12.02 23.88 16.45
N ALA A 188 -11.58 24.60 17.48
CA ALA A 188 -11.06 25.96 17.34
C ALA A 188 -9.64 25.94 16.77
N GLU A 189 -8.75 25.11 17.33
CA GLU A 189 -7.38 24.92 16.85
C GLU A 189 -7.37 24.44 15.40
N HIS A 190 -8.23 23.47 15.06
CA HIS A 190 -8.34 22.97 13.69
C HIS A 190 -8.94 24.00 12.73
N ALA A 191 -9.89 24.83 13.16
CA ALA A 191 -10.44 25.87 12.32
C ALA A 191 -9.40 26.98 12.05
N GLU A 192 -8.56 27.28 13.03
CA GLU A 192 -7.47 28.24 12.90
C GLU A 192 -6.38 27.72 11.96
N LEU A 193 -5.94 26.47 12.13
CA LEU A 193 -4.96 25.82 11.25
C LEU A 193 -5.46 25.69 9.80
N VAL A 194 -6.74 25.35 9.61
CA VAL A 194 -7.36 25.27 8.27
C VAL A 194 -7.51 26.67 7.66
N ALA A 195 -7.82 27.69 8.45
CA ALA A 195 -7.89 29.07 7.97
C ALA A 195 -6.51 29.56 7.52
N GLU A 196 -5.47 29.29 8.32
CA GLU A 196 -4.08 29.65 8.01
C GLU A 196 -3.56 28.92 6.77
N ALA A 197 -3.80 27.60 6.65
CA ALA A 197 -3.44 26.83 5.47
C ALA A 197 -4.16 27.35 4.20
N LYS A 198 -5.43 27.73 4.34
CA LYS A 198 -6.22 28.29 3.23
C LYS A 198 -5.73 29.68 2.81
N GLU A 199 -5.27 30.49 3.75
CA GLU A 199 -4.69 31.80 3.50
C GLU A 199 -3.34 31.67 2.76
N ARG A 200 -2.44 30.80 3.23
CA ARG A 200 -1.16 30.51 2.54
C ARG A 200 -1.35 29.94 1.13
N ALA A 201 -2.35 29.08 0.94
CA ALA A 201 -2.69 28.54 -0.38
C ALA A 201 -3.23 29.63 -1.33
N LEU A 202 -3.96 30.62 -0.81
CA LEU A 202 -4.44 31.77 -1.59
C LEU A 202 -3.28 32.69 -1.99
N GLU A 203 -2.35 32.96 -1.06
CA GLU A 203 -1.15 33.76 -1.34
C GLU A 203 -0.30 33.14 -2.46
N ARG A 204 -0.01 31.83 -2.41
CA ARG A 204 0.72 31.13 -3.49
C ARG A 204 0.01 31.16 -4.83
N GLN A 205 -1.33 31.03 -4.86
CA GLN A 205 -2.10 31.14 -6.11
C GLN A 205 -2.04 32.55 -6.71
N THR A 206 -1.81 33.56 -5.87
CA THR A 206 -1.66 34.94 -6.32
C THR A 206 -0.24 35.17 -6.86
N GLU A 207 0.78 34.60 -6.20
CA GLU A 207 2.18 34.64 -6.65
C GLU A 207 2.41 33.85 -7.96
N GLU A 208 1.91 32.61 -8.08
CA GLU A 208 1.99 31.84 -9.34
C GLU A 208 1.20 32.48 -10.50
N GLY A 209 0.18 33.28 -10.19
CA GLY A 209 -0.58 34.06 -11.17
C GLY A 209 0.22 35.25 -11.70
N ASP A 210 0.91 35.97 -10.81
CA ASP A 210 1.75 37.13 -11.14
C ASP A 210 3.00 36.70 -11.91
N ASP A 211 3.62 35.57 -11.53
CA ASP A 211 4.79 35.01 -12.21
C ASP A 211 4.46 34.56 -13.64
N ASN A 212 3.29 33.91 -13.84
CA ASN A 212 2.83 33.55 -15.19
C ASN A 212 2.46 34.77 -16.03
N GLU A 213 1.89 35.85 -15.46
CA GLU A 213 1.63 37.09 -16.20
C GLU A 213 2.92 37.80 -16.62
N MET A 214 3.96 37.78 -15.77
CA MET A 214 5.26 38.40 -16.05
C MET A 214 6.05 37.66 -17.14
N ASP A 215 5.97 36.32 -17.17
CA ASP A 215 6.57 35.51 -18.23
C ASP A 215 5.83 35.67 -19.57
N ASP A 216 4.50 35.79 -19.53
CA ASP A 216 3.64 35.95 -20.72
C ASP A 216 3.68 37.39 -21.30
N GLU A 217 4.13 38.38 -20.53
CA GLU A 217 4.51 39.73 -21.00
C GLU A 217 5.92 39.75 -21.61
N ASN A 218 6.89 39.05 -21.01
CA ASN A 218 8.26 38.95 -21.55
C ASN A 218 8.36 38.13 -22.86
N GLU A 219 7.46 37.17 -23.10
CA GLU A 219 7.40 36.44 -24.38
C GLU A 219 6.75 37.24 -25.53
N LYS A 220 6.12 38.39 -25.25
CA LYS A 220 5.44 39.24 -26.24
C LYS A 220 6.26 40.45 -26.70
N GLU A 221 7.44 40.70 -26.13
CA GLU A 221 8.44 41.68 -26.60
C GLU A 221 9.54 41.04 -27.48
#